data_AF-A0A6P6DXL8-F1
#
_entry.id   AF-A0A6P6DXL8-F1
#
_cell.length_a   1.000
_cell.length_b   1.000
_cell.length_c   1.000
_cell.angle_alpha   90.00
_cell.angle_beta   90.00
_cell.angle_gamma   90.00
#
_symmetry.space_group_name_H-M   'P 1'
#
loop_
_entity.id
_entity.type
_entity.pdbx_description
1 polymer ?
#
loop_
_entity_poly.entity_id
_entity_poly.type
_entity_poly.pdbx_seq_one_letter_code
_entity_poly.pdbx_strand_id
1 'polypeptide(L)'
;MFSKLARLQAFAVPRRGVHSSVTCATSVATKKTVQGPPSSDAIFERESKYGAHNYHPLPVALERGKGVYVWDVEGRKYFDFLSAYSAVSQGHCHPKIVNALKSQVDKLTLTSRAFYNDVLGEYEEYITKLFKYHKVLPMNTGVEAGETACKLARRWGYTVKDIPRYKAKIVFAGIMVEPIQGEAGVVVPDPGYLVGVRELCTKHEVLFIADEIQTGLARTGKWLAVNHENVRPDIVLLGKALSGGLYPVSAVLCDDDIMLTIKPGEHGSTYGGNPLGCRVAIAALEVLEEEKLNENAEKMGTILRNELMKLPSDIVTAVRGKGLLNAIVIRETRDYNAWKVCLRLRDNGLLAKPTHGHIIRLAPPLVIKEDEIQEAVEIITKTILSF
;
A
#
# COMPACT_ATOMS: atom_id res chain seq x y z
N MET A 1 33.86 46.84 -23.49
CA MET A 1 34.42 48.15 -23.07
C MET A 1 33.29 48.96 -22.43
N PHE A 2 33.54 49.42 -21.20
CA PHE A 2 32.89 50.46 -20.35
C PHE A 2 31.67 51.23 -20.92
N SER A 3 30.61 51.57 -20.18
CA SER A 3 30.51 52.32 -18.89
C SER A 3 29.11 52.11 -18.27
N LYS A 4 28.81 51.94 -16.97
CA LYS A 4 29.15 52.57 -15.68
C LYS A 4 28.62 54.01 -15.45
N LEU A 5 27.82 54.15 -14.36
CA LEU A 5 27.60 55.32 -13.46
C LEU A 5 26.61 56.42 -13.94
N ALA A 6 25.82 57.12 -13.11
CA ALA A 6 25.83 57.36 -11.66
C ALA A 6 24.45 57.77 -11.08
N ARG A 7 24.35 57.71 -9.74
CA ARG A 7 23.30 58.18 -8.82
C ARG A 7 23.19 59.71 -8.73
N LEU A 8 22.05 60.23 -8.23
CA LEU A 8 22.01 61.21 -7.13
C LEU A 8 20.62 61.33 -6.47
N GLN A 9 20.63 61.42 -5.13
CA GLN A 9 19.51 61.70 -4.20
C GLN A 9 19.16 63.22 -4.22
N ALA A 10 18.15 63.83 -3.58
CA ALA A 10 17.40 63.62 -2.33
C ALA A 10 16.24 64.65 -2.21
N PHE A 11 15.43 64.49 -1.14
CA PHE A 11 14.66 65.50 -0.35
C PHE A 11 13.11 65.52 -0.36
N ALA A 12 12.55 64.82 0.64
CA ALA A 12 11.74 65.31 1.78
C ALA A 12 10.37 66.07 1.65
N VAL A 13 9.29 65.35 2.07
CA VAL A 13 8.23 65.69 3.09
C VAL A 13 7.12 66.74 2.72
N PRO A 14 5.88 66.77 3.33
CA PRO A 14 4.96 65.79 3.97
C PRO A 14 3.51 65.79 3.41
N ARG A 15 2.60 64.90 3.90
CA ARG A 15 1.27 65.29 4.47
C ARG A 15 0.50 64.10 5.08
N ARG A 16 -0.15 64.37 6.23
CA ARG A 16 -1.06 63.51 7.02
C ARG A 16 -2.50 63.57 6.49
N GLY A 17 -3.26 62.52 6.82
CA GLY A 17 -4.74 62.50 6.89
C GLY A 17 -5.35 61.45 5.96
N VAL A 18 -6.42 60.72 6.25
CA VAL A 18 -7.36 60.61 7.37
C VAL A 18 -7.99 59.21 7.23
N HIS A 19 -8.41 58.59 8.34
CA HIS A 19 -9.22 57.37 8.39
C HIS A 19 -10.48 57.43 7.50
N SER A 20 -10.74 56.37 6.72
CA SER A 20 -12.11 55.96 6.38
C SER A 20 -12.25 54.45 6.44
N SER A 21 -13.05 53.99 7.40
CA SER A 21 -13.50 52.62 7.58
C SER A 21 -14.33 52.15 6.37
N VAL A 22 -13.88 51.10 5.70
CA VAL A 22 -14.73 50.35 4.76
C VAL A 22 -15.33 49.17 5.52
N THR A 23 -16.57 49.35 5.95
CA THR A 23 -17.45 48.28 6.43
C THR A 23 -17.86 47.41 5.25
N CYS A 24 -17.25 46.22 5.13
CA CYS A 24 -17.80 45.13 4.33
C CYS A 24 -18.32 44.06 5.29
N ALA A 25 -19.61 44.15 5.62
CA ALA A 25 -20.35 43.11 6.31
C ALA A 25 -21.57 42.76 5.47
N THR A 26 -21.34 42.06 4.36
CA THR A 26 -22.41 41.26 3.73
C THR A 26 -22.39 39.88 4.36
N SER A 27 -23.45 39.60 5.09
CA SER A 27 -23.79 38.35 5.73
C SER A 27 -23.80 37.19 4.75
N VAL A 28 -22.85 36.26 4.90
CA VAL A 28 -23.10 34.88 4.51
C VAL A 28 -23.75 34.22 5.71
N ALA A 29 -25.08 34.33 5.78
CA ALA A 29 -25.86 33.46 6.63
C ALA A 29 -25.55 32.02 6.19
N THR A 30 -24.72 31.33 6.97
CA THR A 30 -24.49 29.90 6.84
C THR A 30 -25.84 29.24 7.01
N LYS A 31 -26.47 28.84 5.89
CA LYS A 31 -27.58 27.90 5.89
C LYS A 31 -27.12 26.72 6.74
N LYS A 32 -27.77 26.50 7.87
CA LYS A 32 -27.66 25.25 8.63
C LYS A 32 -27.93 24.14 7.62
N THR A 33 -26.87 23.46 7.20
CA THR A 33 -26.96 22.30 6.32
C THR A 33 -27.74 21.21 7.04
N VAL A 34 -28.65 20.61 6.28
CA VAL A 34 -29.61 19.58 6.62
C VAL A 34 -29.03 18.55 7.60
N GLN A 35 -29.74 18.29 8.71
CA GLN A 35 -29.41 17.26 9.69
C GLN A 35 -29.69 15.87 9.09
N GLY A 36 -28.62 15.20 8.67
CA GLY A 36 -28.56 13.81 8.21
C GLY A 36 -27.15 13.50 7.71
N PRO A 37 -26.70 12.22 7.70
CA PRO A 37 -25.45 11.85 7.05
C PRO A 37 -25.49 12.26 5.56
N PRO A 38 -24.36 12.72 4.97
CA PRO A 38 -24.33 13.13 3.57
C PRO A 38 -24.58 11.94 2.63
N SER A 39 -25.34 12.16 1.55
CA SER A 39 -25.49 11.16 0.48
C SER A 39 -24.18 10.95 -0.29
N SER A 40 -24.06 9.80 -0.96
CA SER A 40 -22.96 9.49 -1.87
C SER A 40 -22.70 10.59 -2.89
N ASP A 41 -23.74 11.11 -3.55
CA ASP A 41 -23.61 12.20 -4.54
C ASP A 41 -23.01 13.48 -3.92
N ALA A 42 -23.47 13.86 -2.72
CA ALA A 42 -22.94 15.02 -2.02
C ALA A 42 -21.47 14.86 -1.62
N ILE A 43 -21.01 13.62 -1.40
CA ILE A 43 -19.61 13.29 -1.13
C ILE A 43 -18.80 13.38 -2.42
N PHE A 44 -19.27 12.76 -3.51
CA PHE A 44 -18.58 12.79 -4.81
C PHE A 44 -18.42 14.23 -5.33
N GLU A 45 -19.48 15.05 -5.25
CA GLU A 45 -19.43 16.47 -5.64
C GLU A 45 -18.44 17.26 -4.79
N ARG A 46 -18.40 16.99 -3.48
CA ARG A 46 -17.46 17.64 -2.57
C ARG A 46 -16.02 17.27 -2.91
N GLU A 47 -15.72 16.00 -3.15
CA GLU A 47 -14.40 15.55 -3.60
C GLU A 47 -14.04 16.16 -4.95
N SER A 48 -14.96 16.15 -5.93
CA SER A 48 -14.74 16.78 -7.24
C SER A 48 -14.46 18.28 -7.13
N LYS A 49 -15.04 18.98 -6.16
CA LYS A 49 -14.87 20.43 -5.98
C LYS A 49 -13.54 20.80 -5.31
N TYR A 50 -13.10 20.01 -4.33
CA TYR A 50 -11.99 20.39 -3.45
C TYR A 50 -10.74 19.50 -3.59
N GLY A 51 -10.87 18.29 -4.13
CA GLY A 51 -9.79 17.34 -4.33
C GLY A 51 -9.15 17.43 -5.71
N ALA A 52 -7.92 16.92 -5.84
CA ALA A 52 -7.25 16.77 -7.14
C ALA A 52 -7.86 15.60 -7.92
N HIS A 53 -7.96 15.72 -9.25
CA HIS A 53 -8.58 14.69 -10.12
C HIS A 53 -7.54 13.68 -10.63
N ASN A 54 -6.77 13.08 -9.72
CA ASN A 54 -5.72 12.11 -10.03
C ASN A 54 -6.16 10.64 -9.85
N TYR A 55 -7.39 10.40 -9.40
CA TYR A 55 -8.00 9.08 -9.29
C TYR A 55 -9.34 9.04 -10.03
N HIS A 56 -9.73 7.83 -10.45
CA HIS A 56 -11.06 7.51 -10.96
C HIS A 56 -11.67 6.39 -10.08
N PRO A 57 -12.29 6.75 -8.93
CA PRO A 57 -12.86 5.78 -7.98
C PRO A 57 -14.11 5.10 -8.53
N LEU A 58 -14.39 3.89 -8.04
CA LEU A 58 -15.70 3.27 -8.23
C LEU A 58 -16.73 4.13 -7.47
N PRO A 59 -17.91 4.47 -8.04
CA PRO A 59 -18.85 5.37 -7.38
C PRO A 59 -19.57 4.68 -6.21
N VAL A 60 -18.93 4.70 -5.04
CA VAL A 60 -19.41 4.21 -3.74
C VAL A 60 -18.72 5.00 -2.64
N ALA A 61 -19.48 5.58 -1.71
CA ALA A 61 -18.92 6.35 -0.58
C ALA A 61 -18.96 5.52 0.71
N LEU A 62 -17.81 4.98 1.12
CA LEU A 62 -17.69 4.12 2.30
C LEU A 62 -17.58 4.92 3.60
N GLU A 63 -18.27 4.47 4.65
CA GLU A 63 -18.19 5.08 6.00
C GLU A 63 -17.69 4.14 7.10
N ARG A 64 -17.83 2.83 6.92
CA ARG A 64 -17.50 1.85 7.96
C ARG A 64 -16.90 0.58 7.38
N GLY A 65 -15.91 0.02 8.06
CA GLY A 65 -15.33 -1.29 7.74
C GLY A 65 -15.29 -2.19 8.97
N LYS A 66 -15.45 -3.51 8.77
CA LYS A 66 -15.24 -4.54 9.81
C LYS A 66 -14.92 -5.88 9.16
N GLY A 67 -13.75 -6.44 9.45
CA GLY A 67 -13.33 -7.73 8.89
C GLY A 67 -13.25 -7.66 7.37
N VAL A 68 -14.00 -8.52 6.67
CA VAL A 68 -14.07 -8.56 5.20
C VAL A 68 -15.08 -7.60 4.58
N TYR A 69 -15.84 -6.88 5.42
CA TYR A 69 -16.97 -6.08 4.96
C TYR A 69 -16.73 -4.59 5.10
N VAL A 70 -17.35 -3.84 4.20
CA VAL A 70 -17.49 -2.38 4.27
C VAL A 70 -18.95 -1.97 4.07
N TRP A 71 -19.31 -0.79 4.55
CA TRP A 71 -20.64 -0.21 4.41
C TRP A 71 -20.53 1.19 3.82
N ASP A 72 -21.43 1.51 2.88
CA ASP A 72 -21.57 2.86 2.35
C ASP A 72 -22.43 3.75 3.26
N VAL A 73 -22.45 5.05 2.96
CA VAL A 73 -23.23 6.07 3.69
C VAL A 73 -24.74 5.89 3.58
N GLU A 74 -25.20 5.08 2.63
CA GLU A 74 -26.60 4.63 2.52
C GLU A 74 -26.88 3.33 3.30
N GLY A 75 -25.88 2.77 3.99
CA GLY A 75 -25.99 1.58 4.83
C GLY A 75 -25.89 0.24 4.08
N ARG A 76 -25.61 0.24 2.77
CA ARG A 76 -25.43 -1.02 2.02
C ARG A 76 -24.13 -1.68 2.41
N LYS A 77 -24.18 -2.99 2.60
CA LYS A 77 -23.04 -3.84 2.97
C LYS A 77 -22.39 -4.43 1.72
N TYR A 78 -21.06 -4.47 1.71
CA TYR A 78 -20.29 -5.08 0.63
C TYR A 78 -19.17 -5.97 1.18
N PHE A 79 -18.84 -7.04 0.45
CA PHE A 79 -17.51 -7.65 0.54
C PHE A 79 -16.46 -6.71 -0.06
N ASP A 80 -15.36 -6.47 0.65
CA ASP A 80 -14.20 -5.77 0.10
C ASP A 80 -13.24 -6.79 -0.53
N PHE A 81 -13.16 -6.80 -1.86
CA PHE A 81 -12.24 -7.63 -2.64
C PHE A 81 -11.05 -6.84 -3.19
N LEU A 82 -10.75 -5.67 -2.63
CA LEU A 82 -9.56 -4.89 -2.90
C LEU A 82 -8.61 -4.84 -1.69
N SER A 83 -9.15 -4.83 -0.47
CA SER A 83 -8.41 -4.73 0.80
C SER A 83 -7.43 -3.56 0.83
N ALA A 84 -7.81 -2.43 0.25
CA ALA A 84 -6.93 -1.29 -0.03
C ALA A 84 -5.57 -1.73 -0.63
N TYR A 85 -5.62 -2.54 -1.69
CA TYR A 85 -4.46 -3.08 -2.39
C TYR A 85 -3.58 -3.98 -1.50
N SER A 86 -4.21 -4.80 -0.67
CA SER A 86 -3.60 -5.72 0.32
C SER A 86 -3.11 -5.07 1.63
N ALA A 87 -3.38 -3.78 1.87
CA ALA A 87 -3.03 -3.14 3.14
C ALA A 87 -3.90 -3.61 4.31
N VAL A 88 -5.14 -4.00 4.07
CA VAL A 88 -6.09 -4.43 5.10
C VAL A 88 -6.14 -5.96 5.17
N SER A 89 -4.97 -6.61 5.18
CA SER A 89 -4.89 -8.08 5.18
C SER A 89 -5.47 -8.70 6.46
N GLN A 90 -5.35 -8.02 7.59
CA GLN A 90 -5.89 -8.43 8.89
C GLN A 90 -7.40 -8.14 9.04
N GLY A 91 -8.05 -7.57 8.01
CA GLY A 91 -9.45 -7.15 8.08
C GLY A 91 -9.62 -5.73 8.63
N HIS A 92 -10.69 -5.08 8.18
CA HIS A 92 -11.00 -3.71 8.53
C HIS A 92 -11.19 -3.56 10.04
N CYS A 93 -10.56 -2.53 10.61
CA CYS A 93 -10.68 -2.14 12.01
C CYS A 93 -10.43 -3.31 13.00
N HIS A 94 -9.39 -4.11 12.75
CA HIS A 94 -9.05 -5.24 13.62
C HIS A 94 -8.87 -4.80 15.09
N PRO A 95 -9.62 -5.37 16.07
CA PRO A 95 -9.64 -4.87 17.44
C PRO A 95 -8.26 -4.81 18.11
N LYS A 96 -7.42 -5.82 17.90
CA LYS A 96 -6.06 -5.87 18.47
C LYS A 96 -5.20 -4.70 17.99
N ILE A 97 -5.24 -4.39 16.70
CA ILE A 97 -4.44 -3.32 16.08
C ILE A 97 -4.97 -1.94 16.50
N VAL A 98 -6.30 -1.77 16.51
CA VAL A 98 -6.95 -0.54 16.98
C VAL A 98 -6.62 -0.26 18.45
N ASN A 99 -6.64 -1.27 19.31
CA ASN A 99 -6.30 -1.12 20.73
C ASN A 99 -4.80 -0.83 20.93
N ALA A 100 -3.92 -1.42 20.12
CA ALA A 100 -2.50 -1.08 20.12
C ALA A 100 -2.26 0.39 19.76
N LEU A 101 -2.95 0.92 18.74
CA LEU A 101 -2.91 2.35 18.40
C LEU A 101 -3.40 3.22 19.56
N LYS A 102 -4.58 2.92 20.11
CA LYS A 102 -5.19 3.70 21.20
C LYS A 102 -4.33 3.70 22.46
N SER A 103 -3.75 2.57 22.83
CA SER A 103 -2.90 2.50 24.02
C SER A 103 -1.58 3.26 23.86
N GLN A 104 -1.07 3.41 22.64
CA GLN A 104 0.15 4.17 22.36
C GLN A 104 -0.11 5.67 22.18
N VAL A 105 -1.26 6.07 21.63
CA VAL A 105 -1.57 7.48 21.37
C VAL A 105 -1.65 8.31 22.65
N ASP A 106 -2.15 7.71 23.74
CA ASP A 106 -2.23 8.37 25.06
C ASP A 106 -0.86 8.46 25.77
N LYS A 107 0.17 7.78 25.25
CA LYS A 107 1.52 7.74 25.83
C LYS A 107 2.49 8.65 25.09
N LEU A 108 2.78 8.32 23.83
CA LEU A 108 3.79 9.00 23.02
C LEU A 108 3.64 8.62 21.55
N THR A 109 3.59 9.62 20.67
CA THR A 109 3.33 9.40 19.23
C THR A 109 4.54 9.67 18.34
N LEU A 110 5.34 10.70 18.63
CA LEU A 110 6.45 11.13 17.77
C LEU A 110 7.54 11.80 18.59
N THR A 111 8.79 11.38 18.35
CA THR A 111 9.99 11.96 18.98
C THR A 111 10.99 12.52 17.97
N SER A 112 10.68 12.44 16.67
CA SER A 112 11.68 12.40 15.58
C SER A 112 12.69 11.25 15.78
N ARG A 113 13.77 11.26 14.98
CA ARG A 113 14.94 10.37 15.16
C ARG A 113 16.12 11.05 15.87
N ALA A 114 15.93 12.28 16.36
CA ALA A 114 16.91 12.97 17.18
C ALA A 114 16.98 12.40 18.62
N PHE A 115 15.88 11.79 19.09
CA PHE A 115 15.80 11.14 20.38
C PHE A 115 15.39 9.68 20.21
N TYR A 116 15.86 8.82 21.10
CA TYR A 116 15.34 7.47 21.22
C TYR A 116 13.91 7.50 21.77
N ASN A 117 13.13 6.49 21.38
CA ASN A 117 11.88 6.13 22.03
C ASN A 117 11.96 4.67 22.46
N ASP A 118 11.12 4.27 23.40
CA ASP A 118 11.11 2.96 24.04
C ASP A 118 10.52 1.83 23.18
N VAL A 119 9.85 2.15 22.07
CA VAL A 119 9.13 1.17 21.23
C VAL A 119 9.92 0.78 19.97
N LEU A 120 10.73 1.69 19.42
CA LEU A 120 11.43 1.45 18.16
C LEU A 120 12.35 0.22 18.23
N GLY A 121 13.16 0.10 19.28
CA GLY A 121 14.05 -1.05 19.46
C GLY A 121 13.31 -2.39 19.60
N GLU A 122 12.16 -2.40 20.30
CA GLU A 122 11.27 -3.56 20.43
C GLU A 122 10.75 -4.01 19.05
N TYR A 123 10.30 -3.05 18.23
CA TYR A 123 9.87 -3.32 16.86
C TYR A 123 11.01 -3.82 15.98
N GLU A 124 12.18 -3.17 16.04
CA GLU A 124 13.36 -3.54 15.27
C GLU A 124 13.78 -4.98 15.59
N GLU A 125 13.81 -5.36 16.87
CA GLU A 125 14.11 -6.73 17.32
C GLU A 125 13.04 -7.73 16.85
N TYR A 126 11.76 -7.40 17.00
CA TYR A 126 10.66 -8.29 16.63
C TYR A 126 10.70 -8.62 15.13
N ILE A 127 10.75 -7.59 14.27
CA ILE A 127 10.66 -7.77 12.82
C ILE A 127 11.92 -8.44 12.24
N THR A 128 13.10 -8.14 12.76
CA THR A 128 14.36 -8.77 12.31
C THR A 128 14.42 -10.24 12.66
N LYS A 129 13.97 -10.63 13.87
CA LYS A 129 13.85 -12.04 14.26
C LYS A 129 12.83 -12.79 13.40
N LEU A 130 11.68 -12.18 13.13
CA LEU A 130 10.61 -12.78 12.32
C LEU A 130 11.08 -13.09 10.90
N PHE A 131 11.73 -12.14 10.23
CA PHE A 131 12.15 -12.28 8.83
C PHE A 131 13.61 -12.72 8.64
N LYS A 132 14.36 -12.91 9.72
CA LYS A 132 15.75 -13.41 9.74
C LYS A 132 16.71 -12.53 8.92
N TYR A 133 16.70 -11.24 9.21
CA TYR A 133 17.68 -10.25 8.74
C TYR A 133 18.38 -9.61 9.92
N HIS A 134 19.60 -9.11 9.76
CA HIS A 134 20.31 -8.48 10.88
C HIS A 134 19.71 -7.12 11.28
N LYS A 135 19.19 -6.35 10.31
CA LYS A 135 18.68 -4.99 10.54
C LYS A 135 17.43 -4.66 9.74
N VAL A 136 16.69 -3.67 10.25
CA VAL A 136 15.57 -3.02 9.58
C VAL A 136 15.78 -1.52 9.59
N LEU A 137 15.34 -0.85 8.52
CA LEU A 137 15.23 0.61 8.44
C LEU A 137 13.76 0.97 8.23
N PRO A 138 13.05 1.44 9.27
CA PRO A 138 11.63 1.80 9.17
C PRO A 138 11.42 3.14 8.47
N MET A 139 10.43 3.15 7.59
CA MET A 139 9.94 4.31 6.82
C MET A 139 8.41 4.36 6.92
N ASN A 140 7.74 5.25 6.17
CA ASN A 140 6.29 5.44 6.24
C ASN A 140 5.57 4.83 5.04
N THR A 141 6.08 5.10 3.82
CA THR A 141 5.40 4.67 2.58
C THR A 141 6.21 3.63 1.82
N GLY A 142 5.54 2.88 0.93
CA GLY A 142 6.22 1.96 0.03
C GLY A 142 7.23 2.64 -0.89
N VAL A 143 6.91 3.85 -1.37
CA VAL A 143 7.82 4.66 -2.20
C VAL A 143 9.09 5.02 -1.44
N GLU A 144 8.96 5.44 -0.18
CA GLU A 144 10.13 5.69 0.68
C GLU A 144 10.99 4.43 0.88
N ALA A 145 10.37 3.26 1.06
CA ALA A 145 11.11 2.00 1.19
C ALA A 145 11.90 1.67 -0.11
N GLY A 146 11.27 1.85 -1.28
CA GLY A 146 11.93 1.66 -2.58
C GLY A 146 13.10 2.63 -2.81
N GLU A 147 12.92 3.92 -2.50
CA GLU A 147 13.98 4.93 -2.57
C GLU A 147 15.13 4.61 -1.61
N THR A 148 14.82 4.21 -0.36
CA THR A 148 15.82 3.77 0.62
C THR A 148 16.61 2.57 0.11
N ALA A 149 15.95 1.57 -0.47
CA ALA A 149 16.60 0.39 -1.02
C ALA A 149 17.56 0.75 -2.17
N CYS A 150 17.15 1.66 -3.06
CA CYS A 150 18.00 2.18 -4.12
C CYS A 150 19.24 2.91 -3.56
N LYS A 151 19.07 3.71 -2.51
CA LYS A 151 20.19 4.38 -1.82
C LYS A 151 21.15 3.38 -1.18
N LEU A 152 20.63 2.37 -0.48
CA LEU A 152 21.42 1.30 0.11
C LEU A 152 22.22 0.53 -0.96
N ALA A 153 21.56 0.10 -2.03
CA ALA A 153 22.19 -0.66 -3.09
C ALA A 153 23.30 0.11 -3.81
N ARG A 154 23.08 1.40 -4.12
CA ARG A 154 24.14 2.26 -4.70
C ARG A 154 25.30 2.41 -3.74
N ARG A 155 25.03 2.63 -2.46
CA ARG A 155 26.06 2.85 -1.46
C ARG A 155 26.90 1.59 -1.27
N TRP A 156 26.28 0.43 -1.11
CA TRP A 156 26.95 -0.86 -1.11
C TRP A 156 27.79 -1.08 -2.38
N GLY A 157 27.25 -0.74 -3.54
CA GLY A 157 27.99 -0.80 -4.81
C GLY A 157 29.27 0.04 -4.79
N TYR A 158 29.24 1.24 -4.18
CA TYR A 158 30.42 2.08 -4.05
C TYR A 158 31.39 1.62 -2.96
N THR A 159 30.91 1.14 -1.83
CA THR A 159 31.75 0.90 -0.64
C THR A 159 32.23 -0.53 -0.50
N VAL A 160 31.49 -1.50 -1.06
CA VAL A 160 31.77 -2.93 -0.94
C VAL A 160 32.23 -3.50 -2.27
N LYS A 161 31.48 -3.24 -3.35
CA LYS A 161 31.84 -3.70 -4.70
C LYS A 161 32.89 -2.82 -5.41
N ASP A 162 33.30 -1.73 -4.76
CA ASP A 162 34.29 -0.77 -5.27
C ASP A 162 33.95 -0.22 -6.67
N ILE A 163 32.66 -0.05 -6.96
CA ILE A 163 32.24 0.60 -8.20
C ILE A 163 32.67 2.08 -8.13
N PRO A 164 33.32 2.64 -9.17
CA PRO A 164 33.71 4.03 -9.16
C PRO A 164 32.52 4.96 -8.91
N ARG A 165 32.75 6.04 -8.15
CA ARG A 165 31.72 7.01 -7.79
C ARG A 165 30.97 7.50 -9.04
N TYR A 166 29.63 7.56 -8.94
CA TYR A 166 28.73 7.92 -10.03
C TYR A 166 28.71 6.96 -11.23
N LYS A 167 29.36 5.79 -11.15
CA LYS A 167 29.30 4.74 -12.17
C LYS A 167 28.40 3.57 -11.78
N ALA A 168 27.87 3.54 -10.56
CA ALA A 168 26.90 2.53 -10.16
C ALA A 168 25.62 2.66 -10.99
N LYS A 169 25.24 1.55 -11.63
CA LYS A 169 23.98 1.41 -12.35
C LYS A 169 23.10 0.48 -11.53
N ILE A 170 21.89 0.94 -11.24
CA ILE A 170 20.82 0.03 -10.84
C ILE A 170 20.16 -0.42 -12.13
N VAL A 171 20.30 -1.69 -12.48
CA VAL A 171 19.55 -2.26 -13.60
C VAL A 171 18.24 -2.78 -13.04
N PHE A 172 17.15 -2.07 -13.35
CA PHE A 172 15.80 -2.57 -13.12
C PHE A 172 15.50 -3.59 -14.21
N ALA A 173 15.93 -4.83 -14.02
CA ALA A 173 15.58 -5.92 -14.92
C ALA A 173 14.12 -6.38 -14.68
N GLY A 174 13.14 -5.47 -14.61
CA GLY A 174 11.81 -5.81 -14.07
C GLY A 174 11.82 -6.31 -12.61
N ILE A 175 12.92 -6.03 -11.88
CA ILE A 175 13.40 -6.67 -10.63
C ILE A 175 14.04 -5.56 -9.75
N MET A 176 13.34 -4.55 -9.26
CA MET A 176 12.61 -4.59 -7.99
C MET A 176 11.47 -5.61 -8.08
N VAL A 177 11.76 -6.85 -7.66
CA VAL A 177 10.83 -7.96 -7.87
C VAL A 177 9.69 -7.81 -6.91
N GLU A 178 8.55 -7.35 -7.39
CA GLU A 178 7.31 -7.89 -6.88
C GLU A 178 7.31 -9.38 -7.25
N PRO A 179 7.37 -10.34 -6.30
CA PRO A 179 7.31 -11.78 -6.61
C PRO A 179 6.09 -12.17 -7.46
N ILE A 180 5.06 -11.31 -7.44
CA ILE A 180 3.92 -11.29 -8.35
C ILE A 180 3.66 -9.81 -8.67
N GLN A 181 3.76 -9.39 -9.93
CA GLN A 181 3.52 -7.98 -10.29
C GLN A 181 2.06 -7.64 -10.09
N GLY A 182 1.77 -6.89 -9.03
CA GLY A 182 0.40 -6.61 -8.64
C GLY A 182 -0.19 -5.45 -9.42
N GLU A 183 0.60 -4.41 -9.71
CA GLU A 183 0.13 -3.28 -10.51
C GLU A 183 -0.19 -3.67 -11.96
N ALA A 184 0.64 -4.52 -12.57
CA ALA A 184 0.42 -5.11 -13.90
C ALA A 184 -0.76 -6.10 -13.97
N GLY A 185 -1.49 -6.30 -12.87
CA GLY A 185 -2.67 -7.15 -12.81
C GLY A 185 -2.39 -8.58 -12.37
N VAL A 186 -1.60 -8.75 -11.32
CA VAL A 186 -1.31 -10.05 -10.69
C VAL A 186 -0.65 -11.00 -11.70
N VAL A 187 0.51 -10.61 -12.23
CA VAL A 187 1.30 -11.45 -13.13
C VAL A 187 2.18 -12.37 -12.30
N VAL A 188 1.80 -13.65 -12.22
CA VAL A 188 2.56 -14.67 -11.50
C VAL A 188 3.67 -15.17 -12.44
N PRO A 189 4.95 -15.12 -12.05
CA PRO A 189 6.04 -15.61 -12.89
C PRO A 189 6.01 -17.15 -12.98
N ASP A 190 6.69 -17.68 -14.00
CA ASP A 190 6.88 -19.12 -14.15
C ASP A 190 7.66 -19.71 -12.95
N PRO A 191 7.37 -20.96 -12.54
CA PRO A 191 8.12 -21.61 -11.47
C PRO A 191 9.63 -21.62 -11.70
N GLY A 192 10.40 -21.27 -10.67
CA GLY A 192 11.86 -21.23 -10.72
C GLY A 192 12.43 -19.90 -11.21
N TYR A 193 11.59 -18.93 -11.58
CA TYR A 193 12.04 -17.59 -11.94
C TYR A 193 12.81 -16.92 -10.80
N LEU A 194 12.31 -16.97 -9.55
CA LEU A 194 12.98 -16.31 -8.42
C LEU A 194 14.26 -17.04 -8.05
N VAL A 195 14.29 -18.37 -8.17
CA VAL A 195 15.51 -19.17 -8.03
C VAL A 195 16.56 -18.73 -9.05
N GLY A 196 16.19 -18.64 -10.34
CA GLY A 196 17.10 -18.19 -11.40
C GLY A 196 17.61 -16.76 -11.18
N VAL A 197 16.75 -15.84 -10.74
CA VAL A 197 17.15 -14.48 -10.36
C VAL A 197 18.18 -14.52 -9.22
N ARG A 198 17.92 -15.29 -8.17
CA ARG A 198 18.85 -15.43 -7.04
C ARG A 198 20.20 -15.98 -7.49
N GLU A 199 20.22 -17.03 -8.30
CA GLU A 199 21.44 -17.64 -8.82
C GLU A 199 22.26 -16.65 -9.66
N LEU A 200 21.60 -15.88 -10.54
CA LEU A 200 22.24 -14.86 -11.36
C LEU A 200 22.79 -13.70 -10.50
N CYS A 201 22.01 -13.21 -9.54
CA CYS A 201 22.43 -12.17 -8.61
C CYS A 201 23.69 -12.60 -7.84
N THR A 202 23.72 -13.82 -7.32
CA THR A 202 24.90 -14.38 -6.64
C THR A 202 26.09 -14.50 -7.59
N LYS A 203 25.90 -15.09 -8.78
CA LYS A 203 26.96 -15.28 -9.78
C LYS A 203 27.62 -13.97 -10.23
N HIS A 204 26.86 -12.89 -10.29
CA HIS A 204 27.32 -11.59 -10.78
C HIS A 204 27.62 -10.57 -9.66
N GLU A 205 27.56 -11.00 -8.40
CA GLU A 205 27.75 -10.16 -7.21
C GLU A 205 26.84 -8.92 -7.26
N VAL A 206 25.56 -9.14 -7.58
CA VAL A 206 24.52 -8.10 -7.64
C VAL A 206 23.52 -8.37 -6.53
N LEU A 207 23.12 -7.31 -5.82
CA LEU A 207 22.10 -7.42 -4.79
C LEU A 207 20.73 -7.76 -5.38
N PHE A 208 20.07 -8.75 -4.81
CA PHE A 208 18.67 -9.08 -5.08
C PHE A 208 17.75 -8.33 -4.10
N ILE A 209 16.94 -7.41 -4.62
CA ILE A 209 15.93 -6.67 -3.86
C ILE A 209 14.53 -7.23 -4.20
N ALA A 210 13.85 -7.79 -3.21
CA ALA A 210 12.46 -8.20 -3.33
C ALA A 210 11.52 -7.14 -2.75
N ASP A 211 10.64 -6.61 -3.58
CA ASP A 211 9.54 -5.75 -3.17
C ASP A 211 8.35 -6.62 -2.77
N GLU A 212 8.22 -6.82 -1.46
CA GLU A 212 7.14 -7.58 -0.84
C GLU A 212 6.08 -6.65 -0.24
N ILE A 213 6.02 -5.37 -0.66
CA ILE A 213 5.06 -4.39 -0.14
C ILE A 213 3.63 -4.86 -0.40
N GLN A 214 3.34 -5.46 -1.56
CA GLN A 214 2.02 -6.02 -1.87
C GLN A 214 1.91 -7.52 -1.62
N THR A 215 2.95 -8.29 -1.95
CA THR A 215 2.90 -9.77 -1.99
C THR A 215 3.24 -10.43 -0.66
N GLY A 216 3.93 -9.70 0.22
CA GLY A 216 4.37 -10.21 1.50
C GLY A 216 3.24 -10.23 2.53
N LEU A 217 3.62 -10.49 3.77
CA LEU A 217 2.75 -10.44 4.94
C LEU A 217 1.51 -11.32 4.76
N ALA A 218 1.73 -12.61 4.48
CA ALA A 218 0.72 -13.66 4.33
C ALA A 218 -0.15 -13.60 3.05
N ARG A 219 -0.15 -12.48 2.30
CA ARG A 219 -1.05 -12.26 1.17
C ARG A 219 -1.09 -13.41 0.16
N THR A 220 0.07 -13.96 -0.16
CA THR A 220 0.23 -15.02 -1.16
C THR A 220 0.22 -16.44 -0.59
N GLY A 221 -0.08 -16.63 0.70
CA GLY A 221 -0.06 -17.94 1.38
C GLY A 221 1.23 -18.24 2.16
N LYS A 222 2.20 -17.33 2.16
CA LYS A 222 3.47 -17.39 2.89
C LYS A 222 3.79 -16.04 3.53
N TRP A 223 4.68 -16.01 4.52
CA TRP A 223 5.15 -14.76 5.14
C TRP A 223 5.71 -13.78 4.11
N LEU A 224 6.56 -14.27 3.22
CA LEU A 224 7.03 -13.56 2.03
C LEU A 224 6.75 -14.44 0.81
N ALA A 225 6.33 -13.85 -0.30
CA ALA A 225 6.07 -14.59 -1.52
C ALA A 225 7.33 -15.28 -2.08
N VAL A 226 8.52 -14.73 -1.87
CA VAL A 226 9.80 -15.40 -2.20
C VAL A 226 9.99 -16.74 -1.47
N ASN A 227 9.30 -16.96 -0.34
CA ASN A 227 9.37 -18.23 0.39
C ASN A 227 8.64 -19.38 -0.33
N HIS A 228 7.81 -19.10 -1.34
CA HIS A 228 7.26 -20.16 -2.20
C HIS A 228 8.35 -20.91 -2.97
N GLU A 229 9.48 -20.26 -3.24
CA GLU A 229 10.62 -20.86 -3.95
C GLU A 229 11.85 -21.04 -3.04
N ASN A 230 11.69 -20.90 -1.71
CA ASN A 230 12.78 -20.95 -0.73
C ASN A 230 13.93 -19.98 -1.02
N VAL A 231 13.62 -18.83 -1.63
CA VAL A 231 14.62 -17.81 -1.97
C VAL A 231 14.73 -16.78 -0.85
N ARG A 232 15.97 -16.42 -0.48
CA ARG A 232 16.27 -15.30 0.42
C ARG A 232 16.87 -14.11 -0.38
N PRO A 233 16.16 -12.97 -0.46
CA PRO A 233 16.70 -11.74 -1.02
C PRO A 233 17.83 -11.14 -0.16
N ASP A 234 18.63 -10.26 -0.76
CA ASP A 234 19.63 -9.48 -0.02
C ASP A 234 18.98 -8.27 0.67
N ILE A 235 17.92 -7.73 0.07
CA ILE A 235 17.08 -6.66 0.63
C ILE A 235 15.61 -7.02 0.44
N VAL A 236 14.78 -6.86 1.48
CA VAL A 236 13.32 -7.01 1.41
C VAL A 236 12.62 -5.70 1.75
N LEU A 237 11.61 -5.33 0.96
CA LEU A 237 10.75 -4.18 1.22
C LEU A 237 9.40 -4.65 1.74
N LEU A 238 8.92 -4.07 2.84
CA LEU A 238 7.59 -4.32 3.40
C LEU A 238 6.83 -3.01 3.56
N GLY A 239 5.51 -3.09 3.54
CA GLY A 239 4.61 -1.96 3.77
C GLY A 239 3.17 -2.44 3.86
N LYS A 240 2.20 -1.57 3.54
CA LYS A 240 0.77 -1.91 3.41
C LYS A 240 0.25 -2.70 4.63
N ALA A 241 0.17 -4.02 4.55
CA ALA A 241 -0.29 -4.90 5.63
C ALA A 241 0.57 -4.83 6.90
N LEU A 242 1.75 -4.21 6.83
CA LEU A 242 2.64 -4.03 7.98
C LEU A 242 1.97 -3.27 9.13
N SER A 243 0.88 -2.54 8.87
CA SER A 243 0.11 -1.83 9.89
C SER A 243 -1.37 -2.21 9.93
N GLY A 244 -1.79 -3.23 9.17
CA GLY A 244 -3.20 -3.56 8.97
C GLY A 244 -4.03 -2.44 8.37
N GLY A 245 -3.40 -1.54 7.59
CA GLY A 245 -4.05 -0.40 6.96
C GLY A 245 -4.38 0.76 7.90
N LEU A 246 -3.95 0.69 9.17
CA LEU A 246 -4.28 1.69 10.19
C LEU A 246 -3.32 2.88 10.22
N TYR A 247 -2.04 2.67 9.85
CA TYR A 247 -1.00 3.70 9.90
C TYR A 247 0.01 3.51 8.74
N PRO A 248 0.53 4.55 8.08
CA PRO A 248 1.58 4.38 7.08
C PRO A 248 2.89 3.90 7.73
N VAL A 249 3.23 2.63 7.53
CA VAL A 249 4.49 2.02 7.96
C VAL A 249 5.05 1.20 6.81
N SER A 250 6.34 1.37 6.55
CA SER A 250 7.12 0.53 5.64
C SER A 250 8.48 0.20 6.25
N ALA A 251 9.14 -0.81 5.71
CA ALA A 251 10.41 -1.30 6.25
C ALA A 251 11.32 -1.78 5.12
N VAL A 252 12.62 -1.56 5.29
CA VAL A 252 13.68 -2.14 4.47
C VAL A 252 14.51 -3.05 5.35
N LEU A 253 14.57 -4.34 5.06
CA LEU A 253 15.35 -5.33 5.81
C LEU A 253 16.53 -5.82 4.98
N CYS A 254 17.72 -5.88 5.59
CA CYS A 254 18.91 -6.50 5.02
C CYS A 254 19.95 -6.82 6.10
N ASP A 255 21.01 -7.53 5.71
CA ASP A 255 22.10 -7.89 6.62
C ASP A 255 23.11 -6.74 6.82
N ASP A 256 23.98 -6.89 7.81
CA ASP A 256 24.86 -5.83 8.30
C ASP A 256 25.80 -5.28 7.22
N ASP A 257 26.33 -6.13 6.35
CA ASP A 257 27.24 -5.76 5.27
C ASP A 257 26.60 -4.78 4.25
N ILE A 258 25.27 -4.80 4.14
CA ILE A 258 24.49 -3.87 3.32
C ILE A 258 24.01 -2.69 4.17
N MET A 259 23.33 -2.95 5.30
CA MET A 259 22.66 -1.90 6.08
C MET A 259 23.66 -0.92 6.69
N LEU A 260 24.79 -1.41 7.21
CA LEU A 260 25.80 -0.58 7.87
C LEU A 260 26.61 0.27 6.89
N THR A 261 26.36 0.17 5.58
CA THR A 261 26.96 1.10 4.62
C THR A 261 26.44 2.51 4.87
N ILE A 262 25.13 2.70 5.18
CA ILE A 262 24.55 4.00 5.56
C ILE A 262 25.02 4.41 6.95
N LYS A 263 25.43 5.67 7.10
CA LYS A 263 25.93 6.27 8.34
C LYS A 263 25.00 7.41 8.82
N PRO A 264 25.11 7.81 10.11
CA PRO A 264 24.37 8.95 10.63
C PRO A 264 24.53 10.20 9.76
N GLY A 265 23.43 10.91 9.48
CA GLY A 265 23.40 12.13 8.66
C GLY A 265 23.14 11.93 7.15
N GLU A 266 23.04 10.69 6.67
CA GLU A 266 22.96 10.39 5.22
C GLU A 266 21.59 9.89 4.75
N HIS A 267 20.74 9.52 5.72
CA HIS A 267 19.36 9.09 5.53
C HIS A 267 18.53 9.54 6.72
N GLY A 268 17.28 9.91 6.49
CA GLY A 268 16.40 10.35 7.57
C GLY A 268 14.95 10.44 7.13
N SER A 269 14.06 10.29 8.11
CA SER A 269 12.62 10.51 7.99
C SER A 269 12.12 10.97 9.35
N THR A 270 11.30 12.02 9.39
CA THR A 270 10.77 12.55 10.66
C THR A 270 9.89 11.52 11.36
N TYR A 271 9.03 10.83 10.59
CA TYR A 271 8.07 9.84 11.09
C TYR A 271 8.58 8.40 10.99
N GLY A 272 9.62 8.11 10.21
CA GLY A 272 10.16 6.76 10.07
C GLY A 272 10.70 6.22 11.40
N GLY A 273 10.05 5.19 11.94
CA GLY A 273 10.38 4.61 13.25
C GLY A 273 9.78 5.34 14.46
N ASN A 274 8.69 6.09 14.27
CA ASN A 274 7.94 6.69 15.37
C ASN A 274 7.27 5.61 16.26
N PRO A 275 7.11 5.83 17.58
CA PRO A 275 6.60 4.82 18.50
C PRO A 275 5.17 4.37 18.21
N LEU A 276 4.31 5.25 17.67
CA LEU A 276 2.94 4.90 17.29
C LEU A 276 2.90 3.88 16.14
N GLY A 277 3.63 4.16 15.06
CA GLY A 277 3.78 3.26 13.92
C GLY A 277 4.41 1.93 14.31
N CYS A 278 5.43 1.94 15.17
CA CYS A 278 6.08 0.73 15.67
C CYS A 278 5.12 -0.17 16.45
N ARG A 279 4.35 0.39 17.40
CA ARG A 279 3.37 -0.38 18.20
C ARG A 279 2.26 -0.96 17.34
N VAL A 280 1.77 -0.19 16.36
CA VAL A 280 0.78 -0.66 15.38
C VAL A 280 1.35 -1.80 14.54
N ALA A 281 2.61 -1.69 14.10
CA ALA A 281 3.23 -2.69 13.25
C ALA A 281 3.47 -4.02 13.97
N ILE A 282 3.92 -3.99 15.24
CA ILE A 282 4.04 -5.19 16.07
C ILE A 282 2.68 -5.89 16.16
N ALA A 283 1.63 -5.17 16.59
CA ALA A 283 0.29 -5.74 16.73
C ALA A 283 -0.27 -6.29 15.41
N ALA A 284 0.02 -5.64 14.28
CA ALA A 284 -0.40 -6.09 12.96
C ALA A 284 0.32 -7.39 12.53
N LEU A 285 1.61 -7.54 12.85
CA LEU A 285 2.37 -8.76 12.59
C LEU A 285 1.93 -9.91 13.49
N GLU A 286 1.69 -9.64 14.78
CA GLU A 286 1.17 -10.65 15.72
C GLU A 286 -0.19 -11.20 15.26
N VAL A 287 -1.09 -10.37 14.74
CA VAL A 287 -2.38 -10.84 14.19
C VAL A 287 -2.17 -11.81 13.02
N LEU A 288 -1.23 -11.51 12.11
CA LEU A 288 -0.91 -12.43 11.00
C LEU A 288 -0.42 -13.79 11.50
N GLU A 289 0.39 -13.80 12.57
CA GLU A 289 0.97 -14.99 13.19
C GLU A 289 -0.06 -15.80 13.99
N GLU A 290 -0.72 -15.16 14.96
CA GLU A 290 -1.66 -15.78 15.91
C GLU A 290 -2.88 -16.37 15.19
N GLU A 291 -3.39 -15.68 14.16
CA GLU A 291 -4.54 -16.13 13.37
C GLU A 291 -4.15 -16.99 12.16
N LYS A 292 -2.85 -17.27 11.98
CA LYS A 292 -2.32 -18.11 10.90
C LYS A 292 -2.80 -17.68 9.52
N LEU A 293 -2.76 -16.37 9.27
CA LEU A 293 -3.38 -15.78 8.07
C LEU A 293 -2.67 -16.18 6.78
N ASN A 294 -1.42 -16.65 6.84
CA ASN A 294 -0.73 -17.27 5.72
C ASN A 294 -1.35 -18.62 5.32
N GLU A 295 -1.65 -19.47 6.31
CA GLU A 295 -2.33 -20.76 6.06
C GLU A 295 -3.75 -20.53 5.51
N ASN A 296 -4.48 -19.57 6.08
CA ASN A 296 -5.83 -19.25 5.60
C ASN A 296 -5.80 -18.66 4.19
N ALA A 297 -4.86 -17.78 3.87
CA ALA A 297 -4.70 -17.21 2.53
C ALA A 297 -4.43 -18.29 1.47
N GLU A 298 -3.60 -19.29 1.79
CA GLU A 298 -3.34 -20.42 0.89
C GLU A 298 -4.60 -21.26 0.66
N LYS A 299 -5.29 -21.63 1.75
CA LYS A 299 -6.51 -22.43 1.70
C LYS A 299 -7.63 -21.73 0.93
N MET A 300 -8.01 -20.52 1.36
CA MET A 300 -9.09 -19.75 0.75
C MET A 300 -8.76 -19.33 -0.68
N GLY A 301 -7.49 -19.00 -0.95
CA GLY A 301 -7.02 -18.70 -2.29
C GLY A 301 -7.21 -19.83 -3.28
N THR A 302 -6.94 -21.06 -2.84
CA THR A 302 -7.14 -22.27 -3.66
C THR A 302 -8.61 -22.51 -3.96
N ILE A 303 -9.49 -22.39 -2.95
CA ILE A 303 -10.94 -22.51 -3.13
C ILE A 303 -11.45 -21.45 -4.11
N LEU A 304 -11.09 -20.18 -3.89
CA LEU A 304 -11.51 -19.07 -4.75
C LEU A 304 -11.09 -19.30 -6.21
N ARG A 305 -9.81 -19.64 -6.46
CA ARG A 305 -9.33 -19.89 -7.84
C ARG A 305 -10.05 -21.08 -8.48
N ASN A 306 -10.30 -22.16 -7.75
CA ASN A 306 -11.00 -23.33 -8.27
C ASN A 306 -12.43 -23.01 -8.72
N GLU A 307 -13.14 -22.15 -7.99
CA GLU A 307 -14.47 -21.69 -8.38
C GLU A 307 -14.42 -20.69 -9.55
N LEU A 308 -13.49 -19.73 -9.53
CA LEU A 308 -13.32 -18.76 -10.61
C LEU A 308 -12.98 -19.43 -11.95
N MET A 309 -12.23 -20.53 -11.95
CA MET A 309 -11.90 -21.29 -13.16
C MET A 309 -13.12 -21.97 -13.82
N LYS A 310 -14.26 -22.07 -13.12
CA LYS A 310 -15.52 -22.60 -13.69
C LYS A 310 -16.32 -21.53 -14.44
N LEU A 311 -15.92 -20.26 -14.36
CA LEU A 311 -16.59 -19.17 -15.06
C LEU A 311 -16.48 -19.33 -16.58
N PRO A 312 -17.47 -18.84 -17.35
CA PRO A 312 -17.49 -18.96 -18.81
C PRO A 312 -16.24 -18.35 -19.47
N SER A 313 -15.46 -19.17 -20.18
CA SER A 313 -14.17 -18.78 -20.76
C SER A 313 -14.26 -17.76 -21.91
N ASP A 314 -15.44 -17.62 -22.51
CA ASP A 314 -15.78 -16.59 -23.47
C ASP A 314 -15.87 -15.20 -22.82
N ILE A 315 -16.18 -15.12 -21.51
CA ILE A 315 -16.19 -13.87 -20.74
C ILE A 315 -14.90 -13.71 -19.92
N VAL A 316 -14.49 -14.76 -19.20
CA VAL A 316 -13.31 -14.79 -18.34
C VAL A 316 -12.20 -15.58 -19.01
N THR A 317 -11.28 -14.88 -19.65
CA THR A 317 -10.23 -15.50 -20.50
C THR A 317 -9.08 -16.11 -19.72
N ALA A 318 -8.87 -15.68 -18.47
CA ALA A 318 -7.85 -16.24 -17.59
C ALA A 318 -8.16 -15.97 -16.13
N VAL A 319 -7.76 -16.90 -15.26
CA VAL A 319 -7.77 -16.79 -13.80
C VAL A 319 -6.34 -17.05 -13.32
N ARG A 320 -5.79 -16.17 -12.48
CA ARG A 320 -4.42 -16.32 -11.95
C ARG A 320 -4.26 -15.73 -10.56
N GLY A 321 -3.26 -16.21 -9.83
CA GLY A 321 -2.90 -15.70 -8.51
C GLY A 321 -2.21 -16.73 -7.63
N LYS A 322 -1.77 -16.28 -6.45
CA LYS A 322 -1.32 -17.13 -5.33
C LYS A 322 -1.94 -16.62 -4.03
N GLY A 323 -2.24 -17.52 -3.10
CA GLY A 323 -3.00 -17.18 -1.89
C GLY A 323 -4.27 -16.36 -2.22
N LEU A 324 -4.51 -15.29 -1.47
CA LEU A 324 -5.62 -14.35 -1.71
C LEU A 324 -5.18 -13.09 -2.49
N LEU A 325 -4.19 -13.23 -3.38
CA LEU A 325 -3.89 -12.25 -4.42
C LEU A 325 -4.23 -12.86 -5.77
N ASN A 326 -5.46 -12.61 -6.23
CA ASN A 326 -5.99 -13.21 -7.46
C ASN A 326 -6.50 -12.14 -8.43
N ALA A 327 -6.59 -12.51 -9.70
CA ALA A 327 -7.21 -11.70 -10.73
C ALA A 327 -7.92 -12.57 -11.77
N ILE A 328 -8.95 -11.98 -12.38
CA ILE A 328 -9.61 -12.51 -13.57
C ILE A 328 -9.42 -11.54 -14.74
N VAL A 329 -9.29 -12.07 -15.95
CA VAL A 329 -9.17 -11.29 -17.18
C VAL A 329 -10.48 -11.32 -17.94
N ILE A 330 -11.09 -10.16 -18.12
CA ILE A 330 -12.36 -10.00 -18.82
C ILE A 330 -12.09 -9.79 -20.30
N ARG A 331 -12.80 -10.54 -21.16
CA ARG A 331 -12.84 -10.27 -22.59
C ARG A 331 -13.58 -8.96 -22.81
N GLU A 332 -12.92 -7.98 -23.41
CA GLU A 332 -13.58 -6.72 -23.77
C GLU A 332 -14.42 -6.92 -25.04
N THR A 333 -15.67 -6.46 -24.98
CA THR A 333 -16.61 -6.46 -26.10
C THR A 333 -17.17 -5.05 -26.29
N ARG A 334 -18.01 -4.87 -27.32
CA ARG A 334 -18.75 -3.61 -27.50
C ARG A 334 -19.75 -3.38 -26.36
N ASP A 335 -20.29 -4.45 -25.79
CA ASP A 335 -21.39 -4.39 -24.83
C ASP A 335 -20.90 -4.27 -23.38
N TYR A 336 -19.73 -4.84 -23.06
CA TYR A 336 -19.16 -4.76 -21.72
C TYR A 336 -17.63 -4.78 -21.67
N ASN A 337 -17.11 -4.30 -20.54
CA ASN A 337 -15.70 -4.32 -20.17
C ASN A 337 -15.57 -4.55 -18.66
N ALA A 338 -14.35 -4.67 -18.14
CA ALA A 338 -14.13 -4.95 -16.72
C ALA A 338 -14.70 -3.86 -15.79
N TRP A 339 -14.77 -2.60 -16.24
CA TRP A 339 -15.42 -1.52 -15.47
C TRP A 339 -16.92 -1.76 -15.29
N LYS A 340 -17.65 -2.12 -16.34
CA LYS A 340 -19.08 -2.48 -16.23
C LYS A 340 -19.29 -3.69 -15.34
N VAL A 341 -18.40 -4.69 -15.42
CA VAL A 341 -18.43 -5.85 -14.51
C VAL A 341 -18.25 -5.40 -13.06
N CYS A 342 -17.28 -4.54 -12.74
CA CYS A 342 -17.08 -4.01 -11.38
C CYS A 342 -18.27 -3.17 -10.87
N LEU A 343 -18.92 -2.38 -11.74
CA LEU A 343 -20.15 -1.67 -11.37
C LEU A 343 -21.27 -2.65 -10.99
N ARG A 344 -21.44 -3.73 -11.77
CA ARG A 344 -22.44 -4.77 -11.47
C ARG A 344 -22.07 -5.59 -10.22
N LEU A 345 -20.79 -5.86 -9.98
CA LEU A 345 -20.33 -6.50 -8.73
C LEU A 345 -20.70 -5.64 -7.53
N ARG A 346 -20.45 -4.31 -7.59
CA ARG A 346 -20.86 -3.37 -6.54
C ARG A 346 -22.36 -3.47 -6.30
N ASP A 347 -23.17 -3.40 -7.35
CA ASP A 347 -24.63 -3.46 -7.23
C ASP A 347 -25.12 -4.76 -6.60
N ASN A 348 -24.36 -5.86 -6.76
CA ASN A 348 -24.62 -7.16 -6.16
C ASN A 348 -23.94 -7.37 -4.79
N GLY A 349 -23.25 -6.37 -4.22
CA GLY A 349 -22.68 -6.43 -2.86
C GLY A 349 -21.19 -6.81 -2.78
N LEU A 350 -20.40 -6.66 -3.85
CA LEU A 350 -18.96 -6.93 -3.83
C LEU A 350 -18.16 -5.81 -4.50
N LEU A 351 -17.16 -5.27 -3.80
CA LEU A 351 -16.30 -4.21 -4.32
C LEU A 351 -14.98 -4.78 -4.83
N ALA A 352 -14.74 -4.60 -6.13
CA ALA A 352 -13.48 -4.87 -6.80
C ALA A 352 -13.17 -3.73 -7.78
N LYS A 353 -11.91 -3.61 -8.20
CA LYS A 353 -11.50 -2.56 -9.14
C LYS A 353 -10.66 -3.14 -10.27
N PRO A 354 -10.86 -2.69 -11.52
CA PRO A 354 -10.01 -3.12 -12.61
C PRO A 354 -8.66 -2.41 -12.59
N THR A 355 -7.68 -3.06 -13.21
CA THR A 355 -6.38 -2.51 -13.59
C THR A 355 -6.14 -2.79 -15.08
N HIS A 356 -5.41 -1.89 -15.75
CA HIS A 356 -5.09 -2.00 -17.17
C HIS A 356 -6.32 -2.22 -18.08
N GLY A 357 -7.49 -1.71 -17.70
CA GLY A 357 -8.74 -1.77 -18.47
C GLY A 357 -9.53 -3.08 -18.33
N HIS A 358 -8.86 -4.23 -18.43
CA HIS A 358 -9.49 -5.54 -18.67
C HIS A 358 -9.25 -6.58 -17.56
N ILE A 359 -8.47 -6.25 -16.52
CA ILE A 359 -8.12 -7.19 -15.44
C ILE A 359 -8.82 -6.77 -14.15
N ILE A 360 -9.58 -7.64 -13.50
CA ILE A 360 -10.22 -7.37 -12.21
C ILE A 360 -9.42 -8.05 -11.09
N ARG A 361 -8.98 -7.28 -10.10
CA ARG A 361 -8.33 -7.83 -8.89
C ARG A 361 -9.38 -8.34 -7.91
N LEU A 362 -9.10 -9.51 -7.33
CA LEU A 362 -9.92 -10.19 -6.33
C LEU A 362 -9.01 -10.58 -5.16
N ALA A 363 -8.86 -9.65 -4.22
CA ALA A 363 -7.97 -9.73 -3.07
C ALA A 363 -8.70 -9.30 -1.78
N PRO A 364 -9.50 -10.19 -1.16
CA PRO A 364 -10.20 -9.90 0.09
C PRO A 364 -9.26 -9.92 1.31
N PRO A 365 -9.68 -9.42 2.48
CA PRO A 365 -8.89 -9.58 3.70
C PRO A 365 -8.67 -11.05 4.03
N LEU A 366 -7.52 -11.36 4.64
CA LEU A 366 -7.08 -12.74 4.88
C LEU A 366 -7.86 -13.43 5.99
N VAL A 367 -8.64 -12.69 6.76
CA VAL A 367 -9.57 -13.21 7.78
C VAL A 367 -10.85 -13.80 7.18
N ILE A 368 -11.03 -13.75 5.85
CA ILE A 368 -12.20 -14.30 5.16
C ILE A 368 -12.35 -15.79 5.40
N LYS A 369 -13.58 -16.22 5.64
CA LYS A 369 -13.92 -17.62 5.90
C LYS A 369 -14.43 -18.33 4.65
N GLU A 370 -14.54 -19.65 4.75
CA GLU A 370 -14.93 -20.49 3.62
C GLU A 370 -16.37 -20.24 3.14
N ASP A 371 -17.31 -20.07 4.08
CA ASP A 371 -18.71 -19.68 3.81
C ASP A 371 -18.79 -18.30 3.15
N GLU A 372 -17.96 -17.36 3.60
CA GLU A 372 -17.85 -16.02 3.01
C GLU A 372 -17.24 -16.04 1.60
N ILE A 373 -16.27 -16.93 1.34
CA ILE A 373 -15.75 -17.16 -0.02
C ILE A 373 -16.85 -17.72 -0.93
N GLN A 374 -17.65 -18.67 -0.44
CA GLN A 374 -18.75 -19.26 -1.21
C GLN A 374 -19.80 -18.20 -1.57
N GLU A 375 -20.24 -17.38 -0.62
CA GLU A 375 -21.17 -16.27 -0.87
C GLU A 375 -20.60 -15.27 -1.89
N ALA A 376 -19.32 -14.89 -1.75
CA ALA A 376 -18.67 -14.00 -2.70
C ALA A 376 -18.55 -14.61 -4.11
N VAL A 377 -18.27 -15.91 -4.22
CA VAL A 377 -18.23 -16.64 -5.49
C VAL A 377 -19.61 -16.67 -6.15
N GLU A 378 -20.69 -16.86 -5.39
CA GLU A 378 -22.06 -16.78 -5.92
C GLU A 378 -22.35 -15.39 -6.50
N ILE A 379 -21.96 -14.32 -5.81
CA ILE A 379 -22.08 -12.94 -6.29
C ILE A 379 -21.28 -12.74 -7.59
N ILE A 380 -20.04 -13.22 -7.64
CA ILE A 380 -19.18 -13.11 -8.82
C ILE A 380 -19.79 -13.88 -9.98
N THR A 381 -20.20 -15.12 -9.77
CA THR A 381 -20.76 -16.00 -10.80
C THR A 381 -22.05 -15.42 -11.37
N LYS A 382 -22.99 -15.02 -10.51
CA LYS A 382 -24.24 -14.34 -10.92
C LYS A 382 -23.96 -13.07 -11.73
N THR A 383 -22.94 -12.30 -11.33
CA THR A 383 -22.56 -11.08 -12.05
C THR A 383 -22.01 -11.39 -13.44
N ILE A 384 -21.08 -12.33 -13.54
CA ILE A 384 -20.44 -12.71 -14.79
C ILE A 384 -21.45 -13.30 -15.77
N LEU A 385 -22.36 -14.18 -15.31
CA LEU A 385 -23.42 -14.79 -16.13
C LEU A 385 -24.51 -13.80 -16.59
N SER A 386 -24.46 -12.53 -16.14
CA SER A 386 -25.40 -11.49 -16.57
C SER A 386 -24.92 -10.66 -17.77
N PHE A 387 -23.73 -10.98 -18.29
CA PHE A 387 -23.13 -10.46 -19.52
C PHE A 387 -23.05 -11.57 -20.56
#